data_AF-A0A285VL29-F1
#
_entry.id   AF-A0A285VL29-F1
#
_cell.length_a   1.000
_cell.length_b   1.000
_cell.length_c   1.000
_cell.angle_alpha   90.00
_cell.angle_beta   90.00
_cell.angle_gamma   90.00
#
_symmetry.space_group_name_H-M   'P 1'
#
loop_
_entity.id
_entity.type
_entity.pdbx_description
1 polymer ?
#
loop_
_entity_poly.entity_id
_entity_poly.type
_entity_poly.pdbx_seq_one_letter_code
_entity_poly.pdbx_strand_id
1 'polypeptide(L)'
;MLLRYFVVLLVSSGIGWFSYGNLSDFHGADFINVLGVLLNISSIIFAIIGAWIAIIFPNAIKSEAGRDRGDVTESLKQTVKDANYLSELFHIVLMSAVVIILVVLAQVAFPLLRAFNYFEADLELLKAFSVVFLLTLTYAQVDSIMIVVSKNFTLLKRVRAQVRHERIKNDS
;
A
#
# COMPACT_ATOMS: atom_id res chain seq x y z
N MET A 1 -12.02 3.79 6.19
CA MET A 1 -10.67 4.10 5.67
C MET A 1 -10.47 5.59 5.49
N LEU A 2 -11.30 6.29 4.70
CA LEU A 2 -11.19 7.75 4.48
C LEU A 2 -11.05 8.57 5.77
N LEU A 3 -11.85 8.28 6.81
CA LEU A 3 -11.74 8.96 8.11
C LEU A 3 -10.36 8.78 8.77
N ARG A 4 -9.74 7.59 8.66
CA ARG A 4 -8.41 7.32 9.25
C ARG A 4 -7.33 8.09 8.50
N TYR A 5 -7.37 8.08 7.15
CA TYR A 5 -6.44 8.86 6.34
C TYR A 5 -6.61 10.37 6.54
N PHE A 6 -7.85 10.83 6.73
CA PHE A 6 -8.13 12.23 7.03
C PHE A 6 -7.60 12.64 8.41
N VAL A 7 -7.79 11.80 9.44
CA VAL A 7 -7.21 12.03 10.78
C VAL A 7 -5.68 12.05 10.72
N VAL A 8 -5.07 11.13 9.97
CA VAL A 8 -3.62 11.11 9.77
C VAL A 8 -3.14 12.36 9.07
N LEU A 9 -3.84 12.81 8.03
CA LEU A 9 -3.52 14.06 7.34
C LEU A 9 -3.57 15.23 8.31
N LEU A 10 -4.61 15.34 9.15
CA LEU A 10 -4.70 16.39 10.18
C LEU A 10 -3.58 16.31 11.22
N VAL A 11 -3.22 15.11 11.68
CA VAL A 11 -2.11 14.90 12.63
C VAL A 11 -0.78 15.25 11.98
N SER A 12 -0.55 14.82 10.74
CA SER A 12 0.64 15.16 9.96
C SER A 12 0.74 16.66 9.72
N SER A 13 -0.38 17.32 9.37
CA SER A 13 -0.45 18.79 9.25
C SER A 13 -0.14 19.49 10.57
N GLY A 14 -0.62 18.97 11.71
CA GLY A 14 -0.25 19.49 13.03
C GLY A 14 1.24 19.36 13.35
N ILE A 15 1.85 18.21 13.01
CA ILE A 15 3.30 17.98 13.16
C ILE A 15 4.10 18.90 12.22
N GLY A 16 3.61 19.09 10.99
CA GLY A 16 4.22 20.01 10.01
C GLY A 16 4.17 21.46 10.48
N TRP A 17 3.04 21.89 11.04
CA TRP A 17 2.89 23.22 11.66
C TRP A 17 3.79 23.39 12.88
N PHE A 18 3.89 22.39 13.75
CA PHE A 18 4.78 22.45 14.92
C PHE A 18 6.27 22.48 14.53
N SER A 19 6.61 21.82 13.43
CA SER A 19 7.98 21.78 12.91
C SER A 19 8.35 23.04 12.09
N TYR A 20 7.39 23.89 11.74
CA TYR A 20 7.61 25.13 11.01
C TYR A 20 8.55 26.05 11.80
N GLY A 21 9.62 26.54 11.15
CA GLY A 21 10.69 27.33 11.79
C GLY A 21 11.82 26.56 12.46
N ASN A 22 11.73 25.23 12.62
CA ASN A 22 12.78 24.39 13.25
C ASN A 22 13.39 23.35 12.29
N LEU A 23 13.17 23.55 10.98
CA LEU A 23 13.57 22.63 9.89
C LEU A 23 14.88 23.07 9.22
N SER A 24 15.81 23.70 9.95
CA SER A 24 17.10 24.15 9.40
C SER A 24 17.90 23.00 8.80
N ASP A 25 17.86 21.84 9.46
CA ASP A 25 18.69 20.68 9.14
C ASP A 25 18.05 19.73 8.12
N PHE A 26 16.76 19.94 7.79
CA PHE A 26 16.06 19.13 6.79
C PHE A 26 16.40 19.63 5.38
N HIS A 27 17.20 18.83 4.65
CA HIS A 27 17.65 19.17 3.32
C HIS A 27 16.85 18.41 2.25
N GLY A 28 16.88 18.94 1.02
CA GLY A 28 16.26 18.27 -0.13
C GLY A 28 16.76 16.84 -0.38
N ALA A 29 18.00 16.54 0.01
CA ALA A 29 18.55 15.19 -0.08
C ALA A 29 17.82 14.21 0.85
N ASP A 30 17.48 14.63 2.08
CA ASP A 30 16.74 13.80 3.04
C ASP A 30 15.34 13.48 2.52
N PHE A 31 14.68 14.46 1.90
CA PHE A 31 13.39 14.26 1.26
C PHE A 31 13.44 13.19 0.16
N ILE A 32 14.42 13.29 -0.75
CA ILE A 32 14.59 12.30 -1.83
C ILE A 32 14.94 10.91 -1.26
N ASN A 33 15.80 10.86 -0.24
CA ASN A 33 16.18 9.60 0.41
C ASN A 33 14.97 8.89 1.01
N VAL A 34 14.12 9.60 1.75
CA VAL A 34 12.90 9.03 2.34
C VAL A 34 11.93 8.58 1.25
N LEU A 35 11.73 9.38 0.19
CA LEU A 35 10.94 8.98 -0.97
C LEU A 35 11.46 7.69 -1.61
N GLY A 36 12.79 7.55 -1.75
CA GLY A 36 13.41 6.32 -2.28
C GLY A 36 13.14 5.10 -1.42
N VAL A 37 13.23 5.22 -0.10
CA VAL A 37 12.87 4.13 0.84
C VAL A 37 11.40 3.75 0.70
N LEU A 38 10.50 4.74 0.64
CA LEU A 38 9.07 4.50 0.44
C LEU A 38 8.80 3.79 -0.88
N LEU A 39 9.42 4.22 -1.99
CA LEU A 39 9.27 3.58 -3.29
C LEU A 39 9.69 2.11 -3.26
N ASN A 40 10.84 1.81 -2.64
CA ASN A 40 11.37 0.45 -2.54
C ASN A 40 10.41 -0.46 -1.79
N ILE A 41 9.96 -0.03 -0.61
CA ILE A 41 9.04 -0.82 0.21
C ILE A 41 7.70 -1.00 -0.50
N SER A 42 7.17 0.06 -1.13
CA SER A 42 5.91 0.01 -1.89
C SER A 42 5.99 -0.97 -3.06
N SER A 43 7.10 -0.97 -3.79
CA SER A 43 7.33 -1.87 -4.92
C SER A 43 7.39 -3.34 -4.50
N ILE A 44 8.05 -3.63 -3.37
CA ILE A 44 8.11 -4.97 -2.80
C ILE A 44 6.70 -5.46 -2.41
N ILE A 45 5.92 -4.62 -1.73
CA ILE A 45 4.55 -4.98 -1.31
C ILE A 45 3.62 -5.18 -2.51
N PHE A 46 3.70 -4.29 -3.51
CA PHE A 46 2.96 -4.41 -4.76
C PHE A 46 3.25 -5.75 -5.45
N ALA A 47 4.52 -6.13 -5.55
CA ALA A 47 4.94 -7.39 -6.16
C ALA A 47 4.45 -8.62 -5.38
N ILE A 48 4.62 -8.62 -4.04
CA ILE A 48 4.22 -9.75 -3.18
C ILE A 48 2.71 -9.99 -3.29
N ILE A 49 1.89 -8.95 -3.14
CA ILE A 49 0.43 -9.13 -3.19
C ILE A 49 -0.05 -9.40 -4.62
N GLY A 50 0.57 -8.81 -5.64
CA GLY A 50 0.30 -9.16 -7.03
C GLY A 50 0.48 -10.65 -7.30
N ALA A 51 1.59 -11.23 -6.81
CA ALA A 51 1.82 -12.67 -6.87
C ALA A 51 0.78 -13.48 -6.09
N TRP A 52 0.39 -13.02 -4.89
CA TRP A 52 -0.66 -13.67 -4.10
C TRP A 52 -2.01 -13.71 -4.82
N ILE A 53 -2.41 -12.63 -5.47
CA ILE A 53 -3.67 -12.59 -6.25
C ILE A 53 -3.63 -13.61 -7.38
N ALA A 54 -2.51 -13.67 -8.11
CA ALA A 54 -2.33 -14.63 -9.21
C ALA A 54 -2.42 -16.10 -8.75
N ILE A 55 -1.90 -16.42 -7.56
CA ILE A 55 -1.91 -17.78 -6.99
C ILE A 55 -3.30 -18.15 -6.46
N ILE A 56 -3.96 -17.25 -5.74
CA ILE A 56 -5.22 -17.57 -5.03
C ILE A 56 -6.42 -17.56 -5.99
N PHE A 57 -6.41 -16.74 -7.05
CA PHE A 57 -7.54 -16.60 -7.97
C PHE A 57 -7.17 -16.82 -9.45
N PRO A 58 -6.62 -17.99 -9.82
CA PRO A 58 -6.36 -18.30 -11.22
C PRO A 58 -7.65 -18.39 -12.03
N ASN A 59 -8.75 -18.81 -11.40
CA ASN A 59 -10.03 -19.09 -12.08
C ASN A 59 -10.89 -17.84 -12.31
N ALA A 60 -10.79 -16.81 -11.46
CA ALA A 60 -11.51 -15.54 -11.67
C ALA A 60 -10.99 -14.84 -12.94
N ILE A 61 -9.67 -14.74 -13.07
CA ILE A 61 -8.98 -14.19 -14.25
C ILE A 61 -9.30 -15.00 -15.52
N LYS A 62 -9.40 -16.33 -15.40
CA LYS A 62 -9.77 -17.20 -16.54
C LYS A 62 -11.24 -17.05 -16.96
N SER A 63 -12.17 -16.80 -16.03
CA SER A 63 -13.60 -16.63 -16.35
C SER A 63 -13.91 -15.33 -17.09
N GLU A 64 -13.08 -14.30 -16.89
CA GLU A 64 -13.18 -13.04 -17.64
C GLU A 64 -12.56 -13.15 -19.04
N ALA A 65 -11.53 -14.01 -19.19
CA ALA A 65 -10.90 -14.31 -20.48
C ALA A 65 -11.69 -15.32 -21.33
N GLY A 66 -12.50 -16.16 -20.71
CA GLY A 66 -13.34 -17.17 -21.36
C GLY A 66 -14.77 -17.10 -20.84
N ARG A 67 -15.65 -16.46 -21.60
CA ARG A 67 -17.10 -16.52 -21.39
C ARG A 67 -17.55 -17.99 -21.43
N ASP A 68 -17.78 -18.62 -20.28
CA ASP A 68 -18.77 -19.67 -20.22
C ASP A 68 -19.51 -19.68 -18.87
N ARG A 69 -20.83 -19.62 -18.99
CA ARG A 69 -21.79 -19.49 -17.88
C ARG A 69 -22.22 -20.89 -17.48
N GLY A 70 -21.55 -21.48 -16.49
CA GLY A 70 -21.96 -22.78 -15.91
C GLY A 70 -21.92 -22.75 -14.39
N ASP A 71 -23.09 -22.86 -13.77
CA ASP A 71 -23.36 -23.11 -12.35
C ASP A 71 -22.77 -22.16 -11.29
N VAL A 72 -23.51 -21.10 -10.98
CA VAL A 72 -23.07 -20.03 -10.05
C VAL A 72 -23.73 -20.14 -8.66
N THR A 73 -24.76 -20.99 -8.46
CA THR A 73 -25.64 -20.83 -7.30
C THR A 73 -25.14 -21.50 -6.01
N GLU A 74 -24.35 -22.56 -6.09
CA GLU A 74 -23.81 -23.28 -4.91
C GLU A 74 -22.39 -22.82 -4.51
N SER A 75 -21.66 -22.19 -5.44
CA SER A 75 -20.35 -21.56 -5.21
C SER A 75 -20.46 -20.21 -4.47
N LEU A 76 -21.60 -19.51 -4.57
CA LEU A 76 -21.80 -18.14 -4.08
C LEU A 76 -21.44 -17.89 -2.60
N LYS A 77 -21.66 -18.82 -1.66
CA LYS A 77 -21.31 -18.59 -0.23
C LYS A 77 -19.80 -18.68 0.06
N GLN A 78 -19.08 -19.54 -0.67
CA GLN A 78 -17.62 -19.62 -0.59
C GLN A 78 -16.99 -18.48 -1.42
N THR A 79 -17.58 -18.19 -2.58
CA THR A 79 -17.24 -17.06 -3.46
C THR A 79 -17.40 -15.70 -2.78
N VAL A 80 -18.37 -15.47 -1.89
CA VAL A 80 -18.51 -14.15 -1.21
C VAL A 80 -17.39 -13.92 -0.19
N LYS A 81 -16.98 -14.94 0.58
CA LYS A 81 -15.86 -14.82 1.52
C LYS A 81 -14.54 -14.64 0.79
N ASP A 82 -14.38 -15.36 -0.32
CA ASP A 82 -13.21 -15.28 -1.18
C ASP A 82 -13.18 -13.97 -1.98
N ALA A 83 -14.33 -13.44 -2.42
CA ALA A 83 -14.45 -12.13 -3.07
C ALA A 83 -14.16 -10.98 -2.11
N ASN A 84 -14.62 -11.04 -0.85
CA ASN A 84 -14.25 -10.04 0.16
C ASN A 84 -12.75 -10.09 0.47
N TYR A 85 -12.18 -11.28 0.59
CA TYR A 85 -10.73 -11.45 0.76
C TYR A 85 -9.97 -10.88 -0.45
N LEU A 86 -10.43 -11.16 -1.67
CA LEU A 86 -9.85 -10.65 -2.91
C LEU A 86 -9.94 -9.12 -2.98
N SER A 87 -11.10 -8.55 -2.69
CA SER A 87 -11.32 -7.10 -2.65
C SER A 87 -10.38 -6.42 -1.66
N GLU A 88 -10.17 -7.01 -0.48
CA GLU A 88 -9.19 -6.53 0.49
C GLU A 88 -7.74 -6.62 -0.03
N LEU A 89 -7.37 -7.68 -0.74
CA LEU A 89 -6.03 -7.80 -1.35
C LEU A 89 -5.82 -6.77 -2.47
N PHE A 90 -6.79 -6.61 -3.36
CA PHE A 90 -6.76 -5.59 -4.41
C PHE A 90 -6.68 -4.19 -3.82
N HIS A 91 -7.38 -3.93 -2.71
CA HIS A 91 -7.30 -2.66 -2.02
C HIS A 91 -5.87 -2.34 -1.57
N ILE A 92 -5.16 -3.31 -0.97
CA ILE A 92 -3.76 -3.13 -0.55
C ILE A 92 -2.83 -2.86 -1.74
N VAL A 93 -3.02 -3.58 -2.85
CA VAL A 93 -2.24 -3.39 -4.09
C VAL A 93 -2.47 -1.99 -4.66
N LEU A 94 -3.72 -1.55 -4.74
CA LEU A 94 -4.09 -0.24 -5.27
C LEU A 94 -3.50 0.87 -4.40
N MET A 95 -3.57 0.74 -3.07
CA MET A 95 -2.97 1.71 -2.15
C MET A 95 -1.45 1.80 -2.32
N SER A 96 -0.76 0.65 -2.43
CA SER A 96 0.69 0.62 -2.66
C SER A 96 1.06 1.22 -4.03
N ALA A 97 0.26 0.97 -5.07
CA ALA A 97 0.45 1.55 -6.39
C ALA A 97 0.25 3.08 -6.40
N VAL A 98 -0.73 3.59 -5.66
CA VAL A 98 -0.93 5.04 -5.48
C VAL A 98 0.28 5.67 -4.79
N VAL A 99 0.83 5.05 -3.75
CA VAL A 99 2.06 5.53 -3.10
C VAL A 99 3.23 5.58 -4.09
N ILE A 100 3.42 4.53 -4.90
CA ILE A 100 4.45 4.50 -5.96
C ILE A 100 4.27 5.68 -6.92
N ILE A 101 3.06 5.89 -7.43
CA ILE A 101 2.76 6.98 -8.37
C ILE A 101 3.07 8.33 -7.74
N LEU A 102 2.61 8.58 -6.52
CA LEU A 102 2.84 9.85 -5.81
C LEU A 102 4.33 10.08 -5.53
N VAL A 103 5.07 9.03 -5.17
CA VAL A 103 6.52 9.12 -4.94
C VAL A 103 7.27 9.41 -6.24
N VAL A 104 6.93 8.75 -7.34
CA VAL A 104 7.56 8.99 -8.65
C VAL A 104 7.24 10.41 -9.13
N LEU A 105 5.99 10.86 -9.03
CA LEU A 105 5.60 12.23 -9.36
C LEU A 105 6.36 13.24 -8.51
N ALA A 106 6.51 13.01 -7.20
CA ALA A 106 7.26 13.88 -6.31
C ALA A 106 8.75 13.93 -6.65
N GLN A 107 9.36 12.79 -7.00
CA GLN A 107 10.77 12.72 -7.41
C GLN A 107 11.03 13.44 -8.74
N VAL A 108 10.07 13.45 -9.67
CA VAL A 108 10.16 14.20 -10.92
C VAL A 108 9.86 15.69 -10.70
N ALA A 109 8.86 16.01 -9.89
CA ALA A 109 8.47 17.38 -9.58
C ALA A 109 9.55 18.14 -8.80
N PHE A 110 10.25 17.50 -7.86
CA PHE A 110 11.27 18.14 -7.04
C PHE A 110 12.39 18.86 -7.83
N PRO A 111 13.09 18.21 -8.80
CA PRO A 111 14.09 18.88 -9.63
C PRO A 111 13.48 19.92 -10.58
N LEU A 112 12.26 19.68 -11.08
CA LEU A 112 11.52 20.67 -11.90
C LEU A 112 11.26 21.96 -11.10
N LEU A 113 10.75 21.82 -9.87
CA LEU A 113 10.49 22.95 -8.97
C LEU A 113 11.77 23.71 -8.60
N ARG A 114 12.91 23.03 -8.49
CA ARG A 114 14.21 23.69 -8.29
C ARG A 114 14.72 24.41 -9.54
N ALA A 115 14.41 23.90 -10.73
CA ALA A 115 14.87 24.49 -12.00
C ALA A 115 14.08 25.76 -12.35
N PHE A 116 12.79 25.79 -12.04
CA PHE A 116 11.96 26.98 -12.19
C PHE A 116 12.03 27.81 -10.90
N ASN A 117 12.91 28.82 -10.86
CA ASN A 117 13.01 29.87 -9.81
C ASN A 117 11.70 30.69 -9.60
N TYR A 118 10.54 30.18 -10.02
CA TYR A 118 9.27 30.88 -10.09
C TYR A 118 8.54 31.01 -8.75
N PHE A 119 8.93 30.21 -7.76
CA PHE A 119 8.34 30.28 -6.43
C PHE A 119 9.25 31.10 -5.51
N GLU A 120 8.92 32.37 -5.31
CA GLU A 120 9.19 33.08 -4.05
C GLU A 120 8.36 32.45 -2.89
N ALA A 121 8.15 31.12 -2.91
CA ALA A 121 7.56 30.43 -1.80
C ALA A 121 8.57 30.44 -0.67
N ASP A 122 8.09 30.81 0.51
CA ASP A 122 8.83 30.64 1.74
C ASP A 122 9.38 29.20 1.81
N LEU A 123 10.70 29.07 1.81
CA LEU A 123 11.42 27.80 1.85
C LEU A 123 10.97 26.97 3.06
N GLU A 124 10.55 27.62 4.15
CA GLU A 124 10.03 26.95 5.34
C GLU A 124 8.66 26.32 5.10
N LEU A 125 7.79 26.97 4.32
CA LEU A 125 6.47 26.44 3.97
C LEU A 125 6.60 25.19 3.10
N LEU A 126 7.53 25.22 2.13
CA LEU A 126 7.81 24.06 1.28
C LEU A 126 8.37 22.89 2.10
N LYS A 127 9.30 23.16 3.03
CA LYS A 127 9.84 22.14 3.95
C LYS A 127 8.74 21.54 4.83
N ALA A 128 7.87 22.37 5.42
CA ALA A 128 6.76 21.89 6.23
C ALA A 128 5.80 21.02 5.41
N PHE A 129 5.45 21.43 4.18
CA PHE A 129 4.62 20.64 3.27
C PHE A 129 5.26 19.28 2.93
N SER A 130 6.56 19.27 2.63
CA SER A 130 7.33 18.03 2.38
C SER A 130 7.24 17.07 3.58
N VAL A 131 7.34 17.57 4.81
CA VAL A 131 7.22 16.73 6.03
C VAL A 131 5.81 16.14 6.15
N VAL A 132 4.76 16.95 5.97
CA VAL A 132 3.36 16.47 6.00
C VAL A 132 3.13 15.39 4.95
N PHE A 133 3.63 15.64 3.73
CA PHE A 133 3.52 14.71 2.61
C PHE A 133 4.23 13.38 2.90
N LEU A 134 5.48 13.43 3.38
CA LEU A 134 6.24 12.24 3.76
C LEU A 134 5.54 11.45 4.85
N LEU A 135 5.11 12.09 5.94
CA LEU A 135 4.43 11.41 7.04
C LEU A 135 3.14 10.72 6.60
N THR A 136 2.37 11.37 5.73
CA THR A 136 1.13 10.81 5.19
C THR A 136 1.41 9.56 4.34
N LEU A 137 2.41 9.63 3.45
CA LEU A 137 2.81 8.49 2.63
C LEU A 137 3.41 7.35 3.46
N THR A 138 4.25 7.67 4.45
CA THR A 138 4.82 6.67 5.37
C THR A 138 3.72 5.94 6.12
N TYR A 139 2.72 6.65 6.62
CA TYR A 139 1.58 6.02 7.28
C TYR A 139 0.82 5.08 6.34
N ALA A 140 0.49 5.54 5.13
CA ALA A 140 -0.20 4.72 4.13
C ALA A 140 0.58 3.44 3.81
N GLN A 141 1.91 3.54 3.75
CA GLN A 141 2.77 2.40 3.50
C GLN A 141 2.84 1.45 4.69
N VAL A 142 2.93 1.97 5.93
CA VAL A 142 2.93 1.15 7.15
C VAL A 142 1.61 0.40 7.31
N ASP A 143 0.47 1.04 7.06
CA ASP A 143 -0.85 0.38 7.11
C ASP A 143 -0.93 -0.77 6.09
N SER A 144 -0.45 -0.54 4.87
CA SER A 144 -0.36 -1.58 3.83
C SER A 144 0.48 -2.77 4.29
N ILE A 145 1.66 -2.53 4.89
CA ILE A 145 2.54 -3.59 5.40
C ILE A 145 1.84 -4.39 6.52
N MET A 146 1.20 -3.73 7.47
CA MET A 146 0.52 -4.39 8.59
C MET A 146 -0.56 -5.35 8.10
N ILE A 147 -1.32 -4.95 7.08
CA ILE A 147 -2.35 -5.81 6.48
C ILE A 147 -1.68 -6.99 5.77
N VAL A 148 -0.65 -6.76 4.95
CA VAL A 148 0.09 -7.83 4.25
C VAL A 148 0.64 -8.86 5.24
N VAL A 149 1.26 -8.42 6.33
CA VAL A 149 1.79 -9.31 7.37
C VAL A 149 0.66 -10.13 7.99
N SER A 150 -0.46 -9.51 8.34
CA SER A 150 -1.63 -10.19 8.90
C SER A 150 -2.21 -11.25 7.96
N LYS A 151 -2.26 -10.96 6.65
CA LYS A 151 -2.72 -11.89 5.62
C LYS A 151 -1.77 -13.06 5.44
N ASN A 152 -0.46 -12.80 5.39
CA ASN A 152 0.57 -13.84 5.36
C ASN A 152 0.46 -14.79 6.57
N PHE A 153 0.30 -14.25 7.79
CA PHE A 153 0.10 -15.09 8.98
C PHE A 153 -1.17 -15.94 8.91
N THR A 154 -2.27 -15.36 8.43
CA THR A 154 -3.54 -16.07 8.29
C THR A 154 -3.41 -17.24 7.31
N LEU A 155 -2.74 -17.02 6.18
CA LEU A 155 -2.48 -18.07 5.22
C LEU A 155 -1.60 -19.18 5.82
N LEU A 156 -0.50 -18.82 6.48
CA LEU A 156 0.39 -19.80 7.11
C LEU A 156 -0.37 -20.69 8.11
N LYS A 157 -1.28 -20.10 8.89
CA LYS A 157 -2.15 -20.86 9.80
C LYS A 157 -3.07 -21.83 9.03
N ARG A 158 -3.67 -21.40 7.92
CA ARG A 158 -4.51 -22.28 7.06
C ARG A 158 -3.71 -23.45 6.49
N VAL A 159 -2.53 -23.17 5.94
CA VAL A 159 -1.65 -24.20 5.36
C VAL A 159 -1.22 -25.22 6.42
N ARG A 160 -0.80 -24.76 7.61
CA ARG A 160 -0.43 -25.66 8.71
C ARG A 160 -1.60 -26.53 9.17
N ALA A 161 -2.81 -25.98 9.22
CA ALA A 161 -4.01 -26.74 9.59
C ALA A 161 -4.33 -27.82 8.55
N GLN A 162 -4.24 -27.51 7.26
CA GLN A 162 -4.46 -28.47 6.18
C GLN A 162 -3.43 -29.62 6.22
N VAL A 163 -2.14 -29.31 6.31
CA VAL A 163 -1.07 -30.33 6.39
C VAL A 163 -1.25 -31.25 7.61
N ARG A 164 -1.66 -30.69 8.76
CA ARG A 164 -1.94 -31.51 9.95
C ARG A 164 -3.13 -32.45 9.71
N HIS A 165 -4.18 -31.97 9.04
CA HIS A 165 -5.36 -32.77 8.79
C HIS A 165 -5.08 -33.94 7.83
N GLU A 166 -4.25 -33.73 6.81
CA GLU A 166 -3.84 -34.76 5.87
C GLU A 166 -2.97 -35.85 6.53
N ARG A 167 -2.06 -35.48 7.43
CA ARG A 167 -1.28 -36.48 8.18
C ARG A 167 -2.17 -37.42 9.01
N ILE A 168 -3.12 -36.85 9.75
CA ILE A 168 -4.03 -37.64 10.60
C ILE A 168 -4.85 -38.63 9.77
N LYS A 169 -5.24 -38.25 8.54
CA LYS A 169 -5.99 -39.14 7.63
C LYS A 169 -5.13 -40.26 7.02
N ASN A 170 -3.82 -40.04 6.88
CA ASN A 170 -2.92 -41.03 6.29
C ASN A 170 -2.41 -42.07 7.30
N ASP A 171 -2.52 -41.76 8.59
CA ASP A 171 -2.14 -42.64 9.72
C ASP A 171 -3.33 -43.46 10.26
N SER A 172 -4.53 -43.33 9.68
CA SER A 172 -5.78 -44.01 10.06
C SER A 172 -6.28 -44.95 8.96
#